data_AF-A0A374EL51-F1
#
_entry.id   AF-A0A374EL51-F1
#
_cell.length_a   1.000
_cell.length_b   1.000
_cell.length_c   1.000
_cell.angle_alpha   90.00
_cell.angle_beta   90.00
_cell.angle_gamma   90.00
#
_symmetry.space_group_name_H-M   'P 1'
#
loop_
_entity.id
_entity.type
_entity.pdbx_description
1 polymer ?
#
loop_
_entity_poly.entity_id
_entity_poly.type
_entity_poly.pdbx_seq_one_letter_code
_entity_poly.pdbx_strand_id
1 'polypeptide(L)'
;MAYFFDGAVIMILIVTALTGYCKGFVRYVITMLGTVAAVLVAFLIANMSAENVYNKYFKTQLITSLENAAEQTDLSKLVSNELKNEGVDIDLSDEEIKNVLSGTGTLAENTEKLLVSKGTDLDTAQQKGEELSEYIHSVMPQKLSEKLEGNKLGKSLSKAVKFTADQIDEAVKALSEGGRTGAEYLEKNIFRPIALTFIRLCVFMMVYVLMEIVIRLILRLSGVFTRMAGLTAANRFAGMALGLCKGGLYLVLIAFMVCTVINATENKLPKFNSAVFENTYLFSYFFDILYK
;
A
#
# COMPACT_ATOMS: atom_id res chain seq x y z
N MET A 1 -21.30 5.31 -0.95
CA MET A 1 -19.93 5.75 -0.62
C MET A 1 -19.52 7.00 -1.39
N ALA A 2 -19.79 7.11 -2.69
CA ALA A 2 -19.42 8.28 -3.50
C ALA A 2 -19.83 9.63 -2.89
N TYR A 3 -21.10 9.76 -2.47
CA TYR A 3 -21.64 10.98 -1.85
C TYR A 3 -20.90 11.43 -0.57
N PHE A 4 -20.23 10.51 0.14
CA PHE A 4 -19.47 10.86 1.34
C PHE A 4 -18.20 11.64 1.00
N PHE A 5 -17.47 11.22 -0.03
CA PHE A 5 -16.26 11.90 -0.48
C PHE A 5 -16.59 13.27 -1.08
N ASP A 6 -17.65 13.36 -1.88
CA ASP A 6 -18.10 14.64 -2.44
C ASP A 6 -18.57 15.62 -1.35
N GLY A 7 -19.26 15.11 -0.33
CA GLY A 7 -19.61 15.90 0.85
C GLY A 7 -18.38 16.44 1.60
N ALA A 8 -17.33 15.63 1.72
CA ALA A 8 -16.06 16.06 2.32
C ALA A 8 -15.35 17.13 1.47
N VAL A 9 -15.37 17.00 0.14
CA VAL A 9 -14.82 18.00 -0.79
C VAL A 9 -15.51 19.35 -0.59
N ILE A 10 -16.84 19.37 -0.60
CA ILE A 10 -17.64 20.59 -0.41
C ILE A 10 -17.34 21.19 0.96
N MET A 11 -17.29 20.37 2.02
CA MET A 11 -16.98 20.83 3.37
C MET A 11 -15.59 21.50 3.42
N ILE A 12 -14.56 20.88 2.84
CA ILE A 12 -13.21 21.45 2.80
C ILE A 12 -13.22 22.81 2.11
N LEU A 13 -13.85 22.92 0.93
CA LEU A 13 -13.92 24.16 0.17
C LEU A 13 -14.67 25.26 0.94
N ILE A 14 -15.81 24.94 1.57
CA ILE A 14 -16.58 25.90 2.37
C ILE A 14 -15.76 26.37 3.58
N VAL A 15 -15.17 25.44 4.33
CA VAL A 15 -14.40 25.79 5.54
C VAL A 15 -13.19 26.66 5.18
N THR A 16 -12.47 26.35 4.11
CA THR A 16 -11.32 27.17 3.69
C THR A 16 -11.76 28.51 3.11
N ALA A 17 -12.86 28.56 2.34
CA ALA A 17 -13.44 29.81 1.83
C ALA A 17 -13.88 30.75 2.96
N LEU A 18 -14.64 30.24 3.93
CA LEU A 18 -15.10 31.02 5.09
C LEU A 18 -13.92 31.47 5.97
N THR A 19 -12.94 30.58 6.19
CA THR A 19 -11.72 30.94 6.91
C THR A 19 -10.95 32.05 6.19
N GLY A 20 -10.89 31.99 4.86
CA GLY A 20 -10.31 33.03 4.01
C GLY A 20 -11.04 34.36 4.11
N TYR A 21 -12.37 34.32 4.02
CA TYR A 21 -13.23 35.50 4.15
C TYR A 21 -13.06 36.20 5.50
N CYS A 22 -13.07 35.43 6.60
CA CYS A 22 -12.94 35.96 7.96
C CYS A 22 -11.54 36.51 8.26
N LYS A 23 -10.49 35.89 7.71
CA LYS A 23 -9.10 36.33 7.93
C LYS A 23 -8.70 37.52 7.05
N GLY A 24 -9.32 37.68 5.88
CA GLY A 24 -8.90 38.63 4.85
C GLY A 24 -7.67 38.16 4.08
N PHE A 25 -7.40 38.80 2.94
CA PHE A 25 -6.38 38.39 1.97
C PHE A 25 -4.98 38.25 2.58
N VAL A 26 -4.41 39.34 3.12
CA VAL A 26 -2.99 39.38 3.54
C VAL A 26 -2.70 38.33 4.62
N ARG A 27 -3.55 38.25 5.64
CA ARG A 27 -3.45 37.25 6.70
C ARG A 27 -3.55 35.82 6.15
N TYR A 28 -4.42 35.61 5.17
CA TYR A 28 -4.59 34.30 4.56
C TYR A 28 -3.38 33.89 3.70
N VAL A 29 -2.82 34.79 2.88
CA VAL A 29 -1.61 34.56 2.09
C VAL A 29 -0.48 34.04 2.97
N ILE A 30 -0.19 34.72 4.09
CA ILE A 30 0.89 34.33 5.01
C ILE A 30 0.66 32.91 5.55
N THR A 31 -0.58 32.59 5.95
CA THR A 31 -0.90 31.24 6.44
C THR A 31 -0.88 30.18 5.33
N MET A 32 -1.22 30.55 4.10
CA MET A 32 -1.19 29.66 2.94
C MET A 32 0.26 29.32 2.59
N LEU A 33 1.14 30.32 2.49
CA LEU A 33 2.58 30.10 2.27
C LEU A 33 3.21 29.23 3.36
N GLY A 34 2.86 29.48 4.63
CA GLY A 34 3.28 28.63 5.73
C GLY A 34 2.80 27.18 5.56
N THR A 35 1.56 26.97 5.09
CA THR A 35 1.05 25.62 4.83
C THR A 35 1.82 24.93 3.71
N VAL A 36 2.14 25.64 2.63
CA VAL A 36 2.96 25.10 1.53
C VAL A 36 4.34 24.71 2.05
N ALA A 37 4.98 25.57 2.84
CA ALA A 37 6.26 25.25 3.47
C ALA A 37 6.16 24.02 4.40
N ALA A 38 5.07 23.90 5.17
CA ALA A 38 4.82 22.74 6.04
C ALA A 38 4.73 21.44 5.23
N VAL A 39 4.01 21.45 4.10
CA VAL A 39 3.89 20.29 3.21
C VAL A 39 5.25 19.88 2.67
N LEU A 40 6.06 20.85 2.19
CA LEU A 40 7.39 20.56 1.65
C LEU A 40 8.31 19.94 2.71
N VAL A 41 8.38 20.54 3.90
CA VAL A 41 9.21 20.03 5.00
C VAL A 41 8.73 18.65 5.46
N ALA A 42 7.42 18.47 5.60
CA ALA A 42 6.85 17.17 5.99
C ALA A 42 7.14 16.09 4.96
N PHE A 43 7.08 16.41 3.67
CA PHE A 43 7.42 15.48 2.59
C PHE A 43 8.88 15.03 2.66
N LEU A 44 9.81 15.97 2.85
CA LEU A 44 11.24 15.65 2.98
C LEU A 44 11.51 14.77 4.19
N ILE A 45 11.00 15.15 5.37
CA ILE A 45 11.20 14.39 6.61
C ILE A 45 10.58 13.00 6.51
N ALA A 46 9.39 12.88 5.90
CA ALA A 46 8.73 11.59 5.71
C ALA A 46 9.54 10.65 4.81
N ASN A 47 10.10 11.16 3.70
CA ASN A 47 10.94 10.37 2.82
C ASN A 47 12.22 9.88 3.51
N MET A 48 12.85 10.74 4.32
CA MET A 48 14.07 10.39 5.04
C MET A 48 13.82 9.44 6.23
N SER A 49 12.67 9.58 6.90
CA SER A 49 12.41 8.88 8.16
C SER A 49 11.67 7.55 7.99
N ALA A 50 10.97 7.35 6.86
CA ALA A 50 10.12 6.18 6.66
C ALA A 50 10.90 4.87 6.79
N GLU A 51 12.11 4.81 6.24
CA GLU A 51 12.97 3.62 6.32
C GLU A 51 13.42 3.32 7.75
N ASN A 52 13.83 4.35 8.50
CA ASN A 52 14.21 4.21 9.90
C ASN A 52 13.03 3.74 10.77
N VAL A 53 11.84 4.30 10.54
CA VAL A 53 10.61 3.89 11.25
C VAL A 53 10.29 2.43 10.92
N TYR A 54 10.36 2.05 9.65
CA TYR A 54 10.13 0.67 9.21
C TYR A 54 11.09 -0.31 9.88
N ASN A 55 12.40 -0.07 9.76
CA ASN A 55 13.43 -0.97 10.26
C ASN A 55 13.35 -1.14 11.80
N LYS A 56 12.99 -0.08 12.53
CA LYS A 56 12.95 -0.10 13.99
C LYS A 56 11.67 -0.72 14.57
N TYR A 57 10.51 -0.48 13.95
CA TYR A 57 9.22 -0.83 14.54
C TYR A 57 8.46 -1.92 13.78
N PHE A 58 8.64 -2.04 12.46
CA PHE A 58 7.80 -2.89 11.62
C PHE A 58 8.55 -4.12 11.11
N LYS A 59 9.81 -4.00 10.71
CA LYS A 59 10.58 -5.09 10.07
C LYS A 59 10.52 -6.39 10.87
N THR A 60 10.88 -6.36 12.15
CA THR A 60 10.88 -7.55 13.00
C THR A 60 9.48 -8.13 13.16
N GLN A 61 8.47 -7.30 13.38
CA GLN A 61 7.08 -7.76 13.53
C GLN A 61 6.57 -8.42 12.25
N LEU A 62 6.93 -7.88 11.08
CA LEU A 62 6.56 -8.44 9.78
C LEU A 62 7.26 -9.76 9.52
N ILE A 63 8.57 -9.86 9.74
CA ILE A 63 9.31 -11.12 9.58
C ILE A 63 8.71 -12.19 10.49
N THR A 64 8.48 -11.91 11.77
CA THR A 64 7.88 -12.90 12.68
C THR A 64 6.47 -13.30 12.26
N SER A 65 5.67 -12.37 11.73
CA SER A 65 4.33 -12.69 11.23
C SER A 65 4.37 -13.59 10.00
N LEU A 66 5.32 -13.32 9.10
CA LEU A 66 5.54 -14.10 7.89
C LEU A 66 6.14 -15.47 8.21
N GLU A 67 7.06 -15.55 9.16
CA GLU A 67 7.70 -16.78 9.64
C GLU A 67 6.65 -17.71 10.27
N ASN A 68 5.80 -17.19 11.16
CA ASN A 68 4.70 -17.96 11.73
C ASN A 68 3.68 -18.42 10.67
N ALA A 69 3.42 -17.59 9.65
CA ALA A 69 2.52 -17.95 8.57
C ALA A 69 3.13 -19.01 7.65
N ALA A 70 4.44 -18.93 7.40
CA ALA A 70 5.24 -19.88 6.64
C ALA A 70 5.25 -21.25 7.30
N GLU A 71 5.61 -21.32 8.59
CA GLU A 71 5.69 -22.58 9.36
C GLU A 71 4.36 -23.32 9.41
N GLN A 72 3.24 -22.59 9.39
CA GLN A 72 1.90 -23.19 9.39
C GLN A 72 1.38 -23.54 7.99
N THR A 73 2.08 -23.11 6.94
CA THR A 73 1.74 -23.40 5.55
C THR A 73 2.62 -24.54 5.07
N ASP A 74 2.13 -25.77 5.20
CA ASP A 74 2.84 -26.96 4.73
C ASP A 74 2.75 -27.07 3.20
N LEU A 75 3.68 -26.37 2.51
CA LEU A 75 3.74 -26.31 1.05
C LEU A 75 3.95 -27.68 0.41
N SER A 76 4.75 -28.54 1.06
CA SER A 76 4.99 -29.91 0.60
C SER A 76 3.69 -30.72 0.57
N LYS A 77 2.84 -30.59 1.60
CA LYS A 77 1.51 -31.22 1.59
C LYS A 77 0.59 -30.66 0.50
N LEU A 78 0.67 -29.38 0.17
CA LEU A 78 -0.16 -28.80 -0.90
C LEU A 78 0.20 -29.37 -2.26
N VAL A 79 1.49 -29.39 -2.58
CA VAL A 79 1.97 -29.97 -3.84
C VAL A 79 1.70 -31.47 -3.90
N SER A 80 1.96 -32.21 -2.82
CA SER A 80 1.71 -33.66 -2.77
C SER A 80 0.24 -33.99 -2.97
N ASN A 81 -0.68 -33.26 -2.32
CA ASN A 81 -2.11 -33.51 -2.45
C ASN A 81 -2.62 -33.19 -3.86
N GLU A 82 -2.14 -32.11 -4.47
CA GLU A 82 -2.58 -31.73 -5.81
C GLU A 82 -2.11 -32.72 -6.87
N LEU A 83 -0.83 -33.11 -6.83
CA LEU A 83 -0.31 -34.14 -7.74
C LEU A 83 -1.07 -35.47 -7.60
N LYS A 84 -1.43 -35.86 -6.37
CA LYS A 84 -2.27 -37.06 -6.13
C LYS A 84 -3.68 -36.91 -6.69
N ASN A 85 -4.31 -35.74 -6.52
CA ASN A 85 -5.64 -35.46 -7.06
C ASN A 85 -5.66 -35.50 -8.59
N GLU A 86 -4.60 -35.03 -9.23
CA GLU A 86 -4.40 -35.10 -10.68
C GLU A 86 -3.99 -36.51 -11.18
N GLY A 87 -4.17 -37.55 -10.35
CA GLY A 87 -3.96 -38.94 -10.75
C GLY A 87 -2.49 -39.32 -10.91
N VAL A 88 -1.55 -38.57 -10.32
CA VAL A 88 -0.16 -39.01 -10.18
C VAL A 88 -0.11 -40.02 -9.02
N ASP A 89 -0.34 -41.31 -9.32
CA ASP A 89 -0.32 -42.43 -8.35
C ASP A 89 1.12 -42.85 -7.95
N ILE A 90 2.05 -41.90 -8.02
CA ILE A 90 3.47 -42.13 -7.82
C ILE A 90 3.81 -41.77 -6.38
N ASP A 91 4.46 -42.68 -5.67
CA ASP A 91 5.00 -42.38 -4.34
C ASP A 91 6.09 -41.31 -4.49
N LEU A 92 5.80 -40.11 -3.99
CA LEU A 92 6.66 -38.94 -4.02
C LEU A 92 7.35 -38.81 -2.67
N SER A 93 8.67 -38.92 -2.67
CA SER A 93 9.48 -38.68 -1.48
C SER A 93 9.53 -37.19 -1.12
N ASP A 94 9.79 -36.89 0.15
CA ASP A 94 9.92 -35.50 0.63
C ASP A 94 11.03 -34.73 -0.12
N GLU A 95 12.10 -35.40 -0.52
CA GLU A 95 13.18 -34.82 -1.33
C GLU A 95 12.73 -34.49 -2.76
N GLU A 96 11.88 -35.32 -3.37
CA GLU A 96 11.34 -35.05 -4.71
C GLU A 96 10.40 -33.84 -4.68
N ILE A 97 9.53 -33.76 -3.67
CA ILE A 97 8.64 -32.60 -3.47
C ILE A 97 9.48 -31.34 -3.20
N LYS A 98 10.54 -31.45 -2.39
CA LYS A 98 11.45 -30.34 -2.13
C LYS A 98 12.14 -29.88 -3.42
N ASN A 99 12.59 -30.80 -4.28
CA ASN A 99 13.18 -30.45 -5.57
C ASN A 99 12.20 -29.76 -6.52
N VAL A 100 10.90 -30.10 -6.45
CA VAL A 100 9.85 -29.36 -7.18
C VAL A 100 9.75 -27.92 -6.68
N LEU A 101 9.69 -27.74 -5.36
CA LEU A 101 9.50 -26.43 -4.72
C LEU A 101 10.73 -25.52 -4.79
N SER A 102 11.93 -26.05 -4.55
CA SER A 102 13.18 -25.27 -4.45
C SER A 102 14.09 -25.39 -5.68
N GLY A 103 13.65 -26.13 -6.71
CA GLY A 103 14.44 -26.44 -7.90
C GLY A 103 14.93 -25.22 -8.67
N THR A 104 15.88 -25.46 -9.58
CA THR A 104 16.32 -24.47 -10.56
C THR A 104 15.35 -24.47 -11.75
N GLY A 105 14.39 -23.56 -11.73
CA GLY A 105 13.32 -23.45 -12.73
C GLY A 105 12.02 -22.99 -12.07
N THR A 106 10.97 -22.82 -12.87
CA THR A 106 9.61 -22.57 -12.37
C THR A 106 9.03 -23.82 -11.71
N LEU A 107 7.95 -23.66 -10.93
CA LEU A 107 7.26 -24.81 -10.34
C LEU A 107 6.81 -25.81 -11.41
N ALA A 108 6.29 -25.31 -12.54
CA ALA A 108 5.87 -26.11 -13.68
C ALA A 108 7.04 -26.93 -14.26
N GLU A 109 8.18 -26.29 -14.56
CA GLU A 109 9.36 -26.96 -15.13
C GLU A 109 9.93 -28.03 -14.20
N ASN A 110 9.98 -27.76 -12.89
CA ASN A 110 10.51 -28.73 -11.93
C ASN A 110 9.57 -29.93 -11.77
N THR A 111 8.25 -29.68 -11.87
CA THR A 111 7.22 -30.73 -11.84
C THR A 111 7.27 -31.60 -13.08
N GLU A 112 7.38 -30.99 -14.27
CA GLU A 112 7.55 -31.69 -15.54
C GLU A 112 8.77 -32.63 -15.48
N LYS A 113 9.95 -32.11 -15.07
CA LYS A 113 11.17 -32.91 -14.94
C LYS A 113 11.00 -34.11 -14.02
N LEU A 114 10.32 -33.92 -12.88
CA LEU A 114 10.04 -34.99 -11.94
C LEU A 114 9.13 -36.05 -12.56
N LEU A 115 8.02 -35.65 -13.19
CA LEU A 115 7.05 -36.57 -13.78
C LEU A 115 7.63 -37.37 -14.94
N VAL A 116 8.43 -36.73 -15.82
CA VAL A 116 9.17 -37.40 -16.89
C VAL A 116 10.16 -38.41 -16.32
N SER A 117 10.89 -38.05 -15.25
CA SER A 117 11.84 -38.97 -14.60
C SER A 117 11.19 -40.22 -14.00
N LYS A 118 9.89 -40.14 -13.69
CA LYS A 118 9.08 -41.26 -13.16
C LYS A 118 8.34 -42.04 -14.26
N GLY A 119 8.52 -41.68 -15.53
CA GLY A 119 7.95 -42.40 -16.68
C GLY A 119 6.63 -41.84 -17.21
N THR A 120 6.23 -40.62 -16.83
CA THR A 120 5.13 -39.90 -17.47
C THR A 120 5.58 -39.38 -18.83
N ASP A 121 4.71 -39.40 -19.84
CA ASP A 121 5.02 -38.79 -21.15
C ASP A 121 5.18 -37.27 -21.04
N LEU A 122 5.93 -36.69 -21.97
CA LEU A 122 6.31 -35.27 -21.93
C LEU A 122 5.09 -34.33 -21.97
N ASP A 123 4.11 -34.62 -22.83
CA ASP A 123 2.93 -33.77 -23.01
C ASP A 123 2.07 -33.76 -21.73
N THR A 124 1.84 -34.92 -21.13
CA THR A 124 1.10 -35.04 -19.87
C THR A 124 1.87 -34.44 -18.69
N ALA A 125 3.20 -34.62 -18.65
CA ALA A 125 4.05 -34.04 -17.60
C ALA A 125 4.06 -32.50 -17.64
N GLN A 126 4.09 -31.92 -18.85
CA GLN A 126 4.02 -30.48 -19.03
C GLN A 126 2.66 -29.94 -18.58
N GLN A 127 1.57 -30.57 -19.02
CA GLN A 127 0.21 -30.18 -18.63
C GLN A 127 0.03 -30.17 -17.11
N LYS A 128 0.43 -31.25 -16.43
CA LYS A 128 0.33 -31.35 -14.97
C LYS A 128 1.23 -30.36 -14.23
N GLY A 129 2.38 -30.01 -14.81
CA GLY A 129 3.24 -28.96 -14.29
C GLY A 129 2.57 -27.59 -14.33
N GLU A 130 1.91 -27.27 -15.44
CA GLU A 130 1.12 -26.04 -15.60
C GLU A 130 -0.07 -26.01 -14.64
N GLU A 131 -0.85 -27.09 -14.55
CA GLU A 131 -1.99 -27.21 -13.63
C GLU A 131 -1.58 -27.01 -12.16
N LEU A 132 -0.49 -27.65 -11.73
CA LEU A 132 0.04 -27.45 -10.38
C LEU A 132 0.48 -26.00 -10.14
N SER A 133 1.14 -25.38 -11.14
CA SER A 133 1.54 -23.98 -11.06
C SER A 133 0.35 -23.06 -10.89
N GLU A 134 -0.71 -23.25 -11.68
CA GLU A 134 -1.96 -22.49 -11.59
C GLU A 134 -2.65 -22.69 -10.22
N TYR A 135 -2.69 -23.93 -9.73
CA TYR A 135 -3.24 -24.24 -8.41
C TYR A 135 -2.46 -23.50 -7.30
N ILE A 136 -1.13 -23.57 -7.30
CA ILE A 136 -0.31 -22.88 -6.29
C ILE A 136 -0.42 -21.36 -6.41
N HIS A 137 -0.47 -20.82 -7.63
CA HIS A 137 -0.69 -19.39 -7.87
C HIS A 137 -2.03 -18.89 -7.33
N SER A 138 -3.05 -19.75 -7.29
CA SER A 138 -4.34 -19.41 -6.70
C SER A 138 -4.39 -19.60 -5.17
N VAL A 139 -3.84 -20.70 -4.67
CA VAL A 139 -4.00 -21.14 -3.28
C VAL A 139 -3.00 -20.51 -2.34
N MET A 140 -1.76 -20.31 -2.78
CA MET A 140 -0.70 -19.81 -1.91
C MET A 140 -0.99 -18.39 -1.38
N PRO A 141 -1.36 -17.41 -2.23
CA PRO A 141 -1.72 -16.08 -1.74
C PRO A 141 -2.87 -16.12 -0.73
N GLN A 142 -3.85 -17.00 -0.95
CA GLN A 142 -5.01 -17.15 -0.07
C GLN A 142 -4.60 -17.72 1.30
N LYS A 143 -3.84 -18.82 1.33
CA LYS A 143 -3.36 -19.43 2.58
C LYS A 143 -2.44 -18.51 3.36
N LEU A 144 -1.51 -17.85 2.67
CA LEU A 144 -0.62 -16.88 3.29
C LEU A 144 -1.42 -15.71 3.88
N SER A 145 -2.42 -15.21 3.15
CA SER A 145 -3.31 -14.15 3.64
C SER A 145 -4.08 -14.58 4.88
N GLU A 146 -4.71 -15.77 4.85
CA GLU A 146 -5.46 -16.35 5.97
C GLU A 146 -4.60 -16.45 7.23
N LYS A 147 -3.35 -16.94 7.08
CA LYS A 147 -2.42 -17.08 8.21
C LYS A 147 -1.90 -15.74 8.72
N LEU A 148 -1.69 -14.76 7.84
CA LEU A 148 -1.28 -13.40 8.22
C LEU A 148 -2.38 -12.62 8.94
N GLU A 149 -3.65 -13.00 8.81
CA GLU A 149 -4.74 -12.33 9.54
C GLU A 149 -4.66 -12.50 11.07
N GLY A 150 -3.80 -13.38 11.58
CA GLY A 150 -3.57 -13.62 13.01
C GLY A 150 -3.14 -12.39 13.82
N ASN A 151 -2.67 -11.31 13.17
CA ASN A 151 -2.44 -10.02 13.84
C ASN A 151 -2.85 -8.81 12.97
N LYS A 152 -2.96 -7.64 13.61
CA LYS A 152 -3.47 -6.40 12.95
C LYS A 152 -2.62 -5.95 11.76
N LEU A 153 -1.30 -6.13 11.82
CA LEU A 153 -0.39 -5.74 10.75
C LEU A 153 -0.52 -6.66 9.55
N GLY A 154 -0.45 -7.97 9.78
CA GLY A 154 -0.60 -8.98 8.74
C GLY A 154 -1.97 -8.92 8.07
N LYS A 155 -3.05 -8.68 8.82
CA LYS A 155 -4.39 -8.43 8.28
C LYS A 155 -4.48 -7.21 7.37
N SER A 156 -3.75 -6.14 7.68
CA SER A 156 -3.79 -4.91 6.88
C SER A 156 -2.97 -5.07 5.60
N LEU A 157 -1.82 -5.73 5.69
CA LEU A 157 -0.94 -5.95 4.54
C LEU A 157 -1.45 -7.02 3.59
N SER A 158 -1.98 -8.14 4.07
CA SER A 158 -2.57 -9.18 3.21
C SER A 158 -3.66 -8.64 2.30
N LYS A 159 -4.46 -7.68 2.76
CA LYS A 159 -5.49 -7.00 1.95
C LYS A 159 -4.93 -6.00 0.95
N ALA A 160 -3.71 -5.51 1.19
CA ALA A 160 -3.05 -4.49 0.39
C ALA A 160 -2.10 -5.08 -0.67
N VAL A 161 -1.74 -6.35 -0.53
CA VAL A 161 -0.78 -7.04 -1.39
C VAL A 161 -1.48 -7.73 -2.56
N LYS A 162 -0.87 -7.62 -3.74
CA LYS A 162 -1.12 -8.52 -4.87
C LYS A 162 0.18 -9.26 -5.14
N PHE A 163 0.10 -10.58 -5.24
CA PHE A 163 1.22 -11.39 -5.67
C PHE A 163 1.18 -11.50 -7.19
N THR A 164 2.29 -11.20 -7.86
CA THR A 164 2.47 -11.56 -9.27
C THR A 164 2.87 -13.03 -9.37
N ALA A 165 2.66 -13.68 -10.52
CA ALA A 165 3.05 -15.08 -10.74
C ALA A 165 4.53 -15.33 -10.34
N ASP A 166 5.44 -14.49 -10.84
CA ASP A 166 6.88 -14.58 -10.52
C ASP A 166 7.15 -14.46 -9.01
N GLN A 167 6.45 -13.55 -8.31
CA GLN A 167 6.59 -13.39 -6.87
C GLN A 167 6.06 -14.58 -6.08
N ILE A 168 5.06 -15.29 -6.61
CA ILE A 168 4.55 -16.52 -6.00
C ILE A 168 5.58 -17.62 -6.15
N ASP A 169 6.14 -17.83 -7.33
CA ASP A 169 7.16 -18.86 -7.55
C ASP A 169 8.40 -18.65 -6.67
N GLU A 170 8.91 -17.42 -6.61
CA GLU A 170 10.03 -17.10 -5.72
C GLU A 170 9.65 -17.21 -4.24
N ALA A 171 8.42 -16.88 -3.86
CA ALA A 171 7.92 -17.09 -2.50
C ALA A 171 7.82 -18.58 -2.15
N VAL A 172 7.30 -19.43 -3.05
CA VAL A 172 7.23 -20.89 -2.87
C VAL A 172 8.63 -21.44 -2.62
N LYS A 173 9.58 -21.06 -3.48
CA LYS A 173 10.97 -21.45 -3.35
C LYS A 173 11.57 -21.02 -2.01
N ALA A 174 11.50 -19.74 -1.67
CA ALA A 174 12.11 -19.21 -0.46
C ALA A 174 11.48 -19.81 0.82
N LEU A 175 10.16 -20.05 0.81
CA LEU A 175 9.44 -20.68 1.91
C LEU A 175 9.76 -22.17 2.06
N SER A 176 10.05 -22.86 0.96
CA SER A 176 10.47 -24.27 0.98
C SER A 176 11.90 -24.48 1.50
N GLU A 177 12.77 -23.47 1.36
CA GLU A 177 14.15 -23.49 1.88
C GLU A 177 14.22 -23.26 3.40
N GLY A 178 13.18 -22.69 4.01
CA GLY A 178 13.02 -22.56 5.46
C GLY A 178 12.14 -21.36 5.86
N GLY A 179 11.40 -21.50 6.97
CA GLY A 179 10.39 -20.52 7.40
C GLY A 179 10.93 -19.09 7.58
N ARG A 180 12.14 -18.94 8.15
CA ARG A 180 12.74 -17.63 8.38
C ARG A 180 13.33 -17.00 7.11
N THR A 181 14.03 -17.77 6.29
CA THR A 181 14.61 -17.31 5.01
C THR A 181 13.50 -16.89 4.04
N GLY A 182 12.43 -17.68 3.95
CA GLY A 182 11.24 -17.35 3.18
C GLY A 182 10.52 -16.10 3.68
N ALA A 183 10.40 -15.94 5.00
CA ALA A 183 9.83 -14.74 5.60
C ALA A 183 10.64 -13.46 5.27
N GLU A 184 11.97 -13.53 5.30
CA GLU A 184 12.84 -12.41 4.94
C GLU A 184 12.74 -12.05 3.45
N TYR A 185 12.63 -13.06 2.58
CA TYR A 185 12.40 -12.85 1.14
C TYR A 185 11.06 -12.13 0.89
N LEU A 186 9.97 -12.65 1.47
CA LEU A 186 8.64 -12.05 1.36
C LEU A 186 8.63 -10.62 1.90
N GLU A 187 9.25 -10.40 3.06
CA GLU A 187 9.38 -9.08 3.67
C GLU A 187 10.02 -8.12 2.68
N LYS A 188 11.18 -8.47 2.12
CA LYS A 188 11.97 -7.57 1.29
C LYS A 188 11.30 -7.23 -0.04
N ASN A 189 10.73 -8.23 -0.72
CA ASN A 189 10.32 -8.09 -2.13
C ASN A 189 8.84 -7.79 -2.31
N ILE A 190 7.99 -8.14 -1.33
CA ILE A 190 6.54 -8.03 -1.46
C ILE A 190 5.97 -7.05 -0.44
N PHE A 191 6.26 -7.27 0.85
CA PHE A 191 5.58 -6.53 1.92
C PHE A 191 6.22 -5.16 2.23
N ARG A 192 7.56 -5.06 2.20
CA ARG A 192 8.31 -3.82 2.45
C ARG A 192 7.89 -2.65 1.57
N PRO A 193 7.79 -2.74 0.23
CA PRO A 193 7.45 -1.60 -0.61
C PRO A 193 6.06 -1.02 -0.26
N ILE A 194 5.10 -1.91 0.03
CA ILE A 194 3.75 -1.54 0.44
C ILE A 194 3.77 -0.91 1.82
N ALA A 195 4.42 -1.55 2.80
CA ALA A 195 4.54 -1.05 4.16
C ALA A 195 5.24 0.32 4.22
N LEU A 196 6.32 0.52 3.46
CA LEU A 196 7.02 1.80 3.36
C LEU A 196 6.13 2.90 2.81
N THR A 197 5.28 2.60 1.83
CA THR A 197 4.29 3.57 1.32
C THR A 197 3.37 4.05 2.44
N PHE A 198 2.76 3.13 3.18
CA PHE A 198 1.88 3.48 4.29
C PHE A 198 2.61 4.25 5.40
N ILE A 199 3.79 3.79 5.80
CA ILE A 199 4.61 4.46 6.82
C ILE A 199 4.97 5.87 6.38
N ARG A 200 5.39 6.06 5.13
CA ARG A 200 5.71 7.38 4.59
C ARG A 200 4.52 8.31 4.65
N LEU A 201 3.32 7.85 4.29
CA LEU A 201 2.09 8.63 4.41
C LEU A 201 1.74 8.95 5.88
N CYS A 202 1.87 8.00 6.79
CA CYS A 202 1.62 8.22 8.21
C CYS A 202 2.61 9.23 8.81
N VAL A 203 3.91 9.09 8.53
CA VAL A 203 4.94 10.03 8.99
C VAL A 203 4.72 11.40 8.37
N PHE A 204 4.41 11.47 7.08
CA PHE A 204 4.05 12.72 6.41
C PHE A 204 2.92 13.44 7.15
N MET A 205 1.82 12.73 7.43
CA MET A 205 0.66 13.32 8.12
C MET A 205 0.99 13.80 9.52
N MET A 206 1.74 13.00 10.30
CA MET A 206 2.18 13.40 11.64
C MET A 206 3.06 14.65 11.60
N VAL A 207 4.09 14.66 10.75
CA VAL A 207 5.01 15.81 10.63
C VAL A 207 4.29 17.03 10.06
N TYR A 208 3.40 16.86 9.08
CA TYR A 208 2.60 17.93 8.50
C TYR A 208 1.76 18.64 9.58
N VAL A 209 1.02 17.87 10.40
CA VAL A 209 0.21 18.43 11.48
C VAL A 209 1.09 19.16 12.51
N LEU A 210 2.23 18.57 12.89
CA LEU A 210 3.17 19.22 13.81
C LEU A 210 3.72 20.53 13.24
N MET A 211 4.16 20.54 11.98
CA MET A 211 4.67 21.73 11.32
C MET A 211 3.60 22.81 11.19
N GLU A 212 2.35 22.43 10.92
CA GLU A 212 1.26 23.40 10.85
C GLU A 212 0.97 24.01 12.23
N ILE A 213 1.05 23.23 13.31
CA ILE A 213 0.95 23.74 14.69
C ILE A 213 2.09 24.72 14.98
N VAL A 214 3.33 24.36 14.65
CA VAL A 214 4.52 25.20 14.85
C VAL A 214 4.40 26.52 14.09
N ILE A 215 4.05 26.49 12.81
CA ILE A 215 3.86 27.70 12.00
C ILE A 215 2.75 28.58 12.57
N ARG A 216 1.61 27.99 12.96
CA ARG A 216 0.51 28.75 13.60
C ARG A 216 0.96 29.39 14.91
N LEU A 217 1.79 28.71 15.71
CA LEU A 217 2.34 29.24 16.95
C LEU A 217 3.29 30.42 16.68
N ILE A 218 4.24 30.27 15.75
CA ILE A 218 5.18 31.33 15.36
C ILE A 218 4.43 32.57 14.87
N LEU A 219 3.45 32.40 13.98
CA LEU A 219 2.65 33.51 13.45
C LEU A 219 1.78 34.19 14.51
N ARG A 220 1.39 33.48 15.56
CA ARG A 220 0.64 34.05 16.68
C ARG A 220 1.57 34.84 17.61
N LEU A 221 2.74 34.30 17.93
CA LEU A 221 3.73 34.93 18.82
C LEU A 221 4.39 36.15 18.19
N SER A 222 4.60 36.16 16.87
CA SER A 222 5.23 37.28 16.16
C SER A 222 4.38 38.55 16.10
N GLY A 223 3.11 38.49 16.52
CA GLY A 223 2.20 39.63 16.46
C GLY A 223 1.92 40.14 15.04
N VAL A 224 2.31 39.39 14.00
CA VAL A 224 2.13 39.79 12.59
C VAL A 224 0.66 40.14 12.30
N PHE A 225 -0.28 39.46 12.95
CA PHE A 225 -1.72 39.70 12.77
C PHE A 225 -2.29 40.86 13.58
N THR A 226 -1.62 41.35 14.64
CA THR A 226 -2.14 42.45 15.46
C THR A 226 -1.91 43.82 14.80
N ARG A 227 -0.98 43.90 13.84
CA ARG A 227 -0.66 45.13 13.11
C ARG A 227 -1.57 45.42 11.90
N MET A 228 -2.43 44.48 11.51
CA MET A 228 -3.27 44.58 10.32
C MET A 228 -4.74 44.86 10.70
N ALA A 229 -5.05 46.12 11.04
CA ALA A 229 -6.42 46.56 11.27
C ALA A 229 -7.02 47.22 10.02
N GLY A 230 -8.18 46.73 9.56
CA GLY A 230 -8.94 47.27 8.42
C GLY A 230 -9.30 46.20 7.37
N LEU A 231 -10.42 45.50 7.55
CA LEU A 231 -10.97 44.62 6.51
C LEU A 231 -12.03 45.36 5.68
N THR A 232 -11.65 45.86 4.51
CA THR A 232 -12.60 46.25 3.47
C THR A 232 -13.28 45.01 2.87
N ALA A 233 -14.47 45.20 2.28
CA ALA A 233 -15.22 44.12 1.61
C ALA A 233 -14.37 43.41 0.53
N ALA A 234 -13.59 44.18 -0.24
CA ALA A 234 -12.65 43.66 -1.23
C ALA A 234 -11.58 42.73 -0.61
N ASN A 235 -11.00 43.11 0.54
CA ASN A 235 -10.01 42.29 1.25
C ASN A 235 -10.59 40.96 1.74
N ARG A 236 -11.85 40.95 2.18
CA ARG A 236 -12.56 39.71 2.58
C ARG A 236 -12.86 38.83 1.38
N PHE A 237 -13.32 39.40 0.28
CA PHE A 237 -13.61 38.64 -0.94
C PHE A 237 -12.34 38.02 -1.55
N ALA A 238 -11.24 38.78 -1.60
CA ALA A 238 -9.94 38.25 -2.02
C ALA A 238 -9.44 37.14 -1.07
N GLY A 239 -9.69 37.29 0.24
CA GLY A 239 -9.46 36.23 1.22
C GLY A 239 -10.26 34.95 0.94
N MET A 240 -11.53 35.08 0.57
CA MET A 240 -12.40 33.95 0.19
C MET A 240 -11.87 33.23 -1.05
N ALA A 241 -11.46 33.97 -2.09
CA ALA A 241 -10.91 33.40 -3.32
C ALA A 241 -9.63 32.60 -3.03
N LEU A 242 -8.70 33.15 -2.24
CA LEU A 242 -7.54 32.39 -1.77
C LEU A 242 -7.93 31.20 -0.88
N GLY A 243 -9.00 31.35 -0.11
CA GLY A 243 -9.63 30.29 0.66
C GLY A 243 -9.94 29.07 -0.20
N LEU A 244 -10.60 29.30 -1.33
CA LEU A 244 -10.90 28.28 -2.33
C LEU A 244 -9.63 27.71 -2.98
N CYS A 245 -8.66 28.55 -3.35
CA CYS A 245 -7.37 28.06 -3.89
C CYS A 245 -6.66 27.12 -2.92
N LYS A 246 -6.55 27.50 -1.64
CA LYS A 246 -5.96 26.65 -0.60
C LYS A 246 -6.76 25.37 -0.38
N GLY A 247 -8.09 25.44 -0.43
CA GLY A 247 -8.98 24.28 -0.40
C GLY A 247 -8.66 23.31 -1.56
N GLY A 248 -8.54 23.84 -2.77
CA GLY A 248 -8.10 23.08 -3.95
C GLY A 248 -6.73 22.41 -3.76
N LEU A 249 -5.75 23.10 -3.18
CA LEU A 249 -4.45 22.50 -2.85
C LEU A 249 -4.58 21.33 -1.87
N TYR A 250 -5.45 21.41 -0.86
CA TYR A 250 -5.71 20.28 0.03
C TYR A 250 -6.34 19.10 -0.70
N LEU A 251 -7.27 19.36 -1.62
CA LEU A 251 -7.90 18.32 -2.42
C LEU A 251 -6.88 17.61 -3.33
N VAL A 252 -6.00 18.36 -3.99
CA VAL A 252 -4.89 17.79 -4.78
C VAL A 252 -3.96 16.95 -3.90
N LEU A 253 -3.62 17.44 -2.70
CA LEU A 253 -2.79 16.68 -1.75
C LEU A 253 -3.47 15.37 -1.30
N ILE A 254 -4.76 15.41 -0.98
CA ILE A 254 -5.53 14.22 -0.60
C ILE A 254 -5.63 13.25 -1.78
N ALA A 255 -5.94 13.75 -2.98
CA ALA A 255 -5.97 12.95 -4.20
C ALA A 255 -4.61 12.29 -4.46
N PHE A 256 -3.51 13.01 -4.29
CA PHE A 256 -2.16 12.45 -4.40
C PHE A 256 -1.91 11.30 -3.42
N MET A 257 -2.31 11.45 -2.15
CA MET A 257 -2.18 10.38 -1.17
C MET A 257 -3.04 9.17 -1.53
N VAL A 258 -4.28 9.40 -1.96
CA VAL A 258 -5.18 8.33 -2.41
C VAL A 258 -4.60 7.59 -3.62
N CYS A 259 -4.10 8.31 -4.64
CA CYS A 259 -3.44 7.73 -5.80
C CYS A 259 -2.21 6.90 -5.39
N THR A 260 -1.40 7.42 -4.47
CA THR A 260 -0.23 6.71 -3.94
C THR A 260 -0.61 5.39 -3.29
N VAL A 261 -1.69 5.37 -2.49
CA VAL A 261 -2.22 4.13 -1.88
C VAL A 261 -2.76 3.18 -2.95
N ILE A 262 -3.52 3.69 -3.92
CA ILE A 262 -4.11 2.86 -4.98
C ILE A 262 -3.02 2.22 -5.83
N ASN A 263 -2.01 2.98 -6.25
CA ASN A 263 -0.89 2.50 -7.03
C ASN A 263 -0.05 1.47 -6.26
N ALA A 264 0.23 1.73 -4.98
CA ALA A 264 0.99 0.81 -4.15
C ALA A 264 0.22 -0.50 -3.84
N THR A 265 -1.11 -0.48 -3.90
CA THR A 265 -1.95 -1.65 -3.60
C THR A 265 -2.60 -2.27 -4.85
N GLU A 266 -2.26 -1.78 -6.04
CA GLU A 266 -2.85 -2.19 -7.32
C GLU A 266 -4.38 -2.37 -7.27
N ASN A 267 -5.10 -1.39 -6.73
CA ASN A 267 -6.57 -1.39 -6.61
C ASN A 267 -7.18 -2.49 -5.70
N LYS A 268 -6.39 -3.19 -4.89
CA LYS A 268 -6.89 -4.31 -4.06
C LYS A 268 -7.70 -3.90 -2.83
N LEU A 269 -7.49 -2.69 -2.32
CA LEU A 269 -8.20 -2.24 -1.13
C LEU A 269 -9.67 -1.93 -1.44
N PRO A 270 -10.65 -2.58 -0.77
CA PRO A 270 -12.08 -2.41 -1.08
C PRO A 270 -12.60 -0.97 -0.95
N LYS A 271 -11.96 -0.17 -0.09
CA LYS A 271 -12.32 1.25 0.16
C LYS A 271 -11.41 2.24 -0.57
N PHE A 272 -10.28 1.79 -1.08
CA PHE A 272 -9.27 2.62 -1.72
C PHE A 272 -8.89 1.98 -3.06
N ASN A 273 -9.85 2.02 -4.00
CA ASN A 273 -9.66 1.58 -5.37
C ASN A 273 -10.16 2.67 -6.34
N SER A 274 -9.69 2.64 -7.58
CA SER A 274 -10.02 3.63 -8.60
C SER A 274 -11.52 3.70 -8.84
N ALA A 275 -12.20 2.55 -8.95
CA ALA A 275 -13.64 2.47 -9.17
C ALA A 275 -14.46 3.25 -8.11
N VAL A 276 -14.06 3.25 -6.84
CA VAL A 276 -14.76 4.00 -5.78
C VAL A 276 -14.63 5.51 -5.98
N PHE A 277 -13.49 5.99 -6.47
CA PHE A 277 -13.22 7.42 -6.65
C PHE A 277 -13.67 7.94 -8.02
N GLU A 278 -13.58 7.16 -9.09
CA GLU A 278 -14.13 7.50 -10.41
C GLU A 278 -15.65 7.70 -10.35
N ASN A 279 -16.35 6.94 -9.49
CA ASN A 279 -17.78 7.08 -9.26
C ASN A 279 -18.17 8.31 -8.41
N THR A 280 -17.21 9.13 -7.96
CA THR A 280 -17.49 10.40 -7.28
C THR A 280 -17.68 11.52 -8.28
N TYR A 281 -18.49 12.53 -7.95
CA TYR A 281 -18.77 13.64 -8.88
C TYR A 281 -17.74 14.76 -8.82
N LEU A 282 -17.30 15.14 -7.61
CA LEU A 282 -16.40 16.27 -7.39
C LEU A 282 -14.97 15.82 -7.14
N PHE A 283 -14.79 14.71 -6.41
CA PHE A 283 -13.46 14.21 -6.10
C PHE A 283 -12.75 13.61 -7.34
N SER A 284 -13.51 13.02 -8.27
CA SER A 284 -13.00 12.48 -9.54
C SER A 284 -12.19 13.51 -10.34
N TYR A 285 -12.64 14.76 -10.41
CA TYR A 285 -11.90 15.82 -11.12
C TYR A 285 -10.47 16.01 -10.59
N PHE A 286 -10.27 15.90 -9.27
CA PHE A 286 -8.93 16.00 -8.67
C PHE A 286 -8.15 14.69 -8.78
N PHE A 287 -8.86 13.56 -8.73
CA PHE A 287 -8.31 12.23 -8.89
C PHE A 287 -7.75 12.02 -10.29
N ASP A 288 -8.53 12.32 -11.34
CA ASP A 288 -8.19 12.13 -12.75
C ASP A 288 -6.99 12.99 -13.22
N ILE A 289 -6.74 14.12 -12.53
CA ILE A 289 -5.54 14.93 -12.78
C ILE A 289 -4.25 14.15 -12.45
N LEU A 290 -4.32 13.28 -11.44
CA LEU A 290 -3.16 12.57 -10.88
C LEU A 290 -3.13 11.09 -11.23
N TYR A 291 -4.30 10.50 -11.47
CA TYR A 291 -4.49 9.09 -11.81
C TYR A 291 -4.81 8.99 -13.31
N LYS A 292 -3.82 8.58 -14.10
CA LYS A 292 -3.94 8.30 -15.54
C LYS A 292 -3.43 6.90 -15.83
#